data_AF-X6ESX4-F1
#
_entry.id   AF-X6ESX4-F1
#
_cell.length_a   1.000
_cell.length_b   1.000
_cell.length_c   1.000
_cell.angle_alpha   90.00
_cell.angle_beta   90.00
_cell.angle_gamma   90.00
#
_symmetry.space_group_name_H-M   'P 1'
#
loop_
_entity.id
_entity.type
_entity.pdbx_description
1 polymer ?
#
loop_
_entity_poly.entity_id
_entity_poly.type
_entity_poly.pdbx_seq_one_letter_code
_entity_poly.pdbx_strand_id
1 'polypeptide(L)' 'MALESFKAQISLLLEEMVNQPEDQHEIQEQLREKLREMRAMGLPLPADLVELEKRLDDDFYAAGT' A
#
# COMPACT_ATOMS: atom_id res chain seq x y z
N MET A 1 18.36 1.67 -7.19
CA MET A 1 18.21 1.12 -5.82
C MET A 1 16.76 0.68 -5.66
N ALA A 2 16.48 -0.62 -5.52
CA ALA A 2 15.13 -1.17 -5.66
C ALA A 2 14.13 -0.63 -4.62
N LEU A 3 14.55 -0.54 -3.35
CA LEU A 3 13.72 -0.05 -2.25
C LEU A 3 13.22 1.40 -2.46
N GLU A 4 14.07 2.29 -2.96
CA GLU A 4 13.69 3.69 -3.23
C GLU A 4 12.64 3.81 -4.32
N SER A 5 12.71 2.94 -5.34
CA SER A 5 11.68 2.87 -6.39
C SER A 5 10.33 2.41 -5.83
N PHE A 6 10.33 1.44 -4.91
CA PHE A 6 9.11 1.00 -4.23
C PHE A 6 8.50 2.12 -3.38
N LYS A 7 9.32 2.83 -2.61
CA LYS A 7 8.85 3.97 -1.81
C LYS A 7 8.23 5.05 -2.67
N ALA A 8 8.85 5.40 -3.80
CA ALA A 8 8.30 6.39 -4.73
C ALA A 8 6.95 5.97 -5.30
N GLN A 9 6.80 4.70 -5.71
CA GLN A 9 5.54 4.18 -6.22
C GLN A 9 4.45 4.14 -5.14
N ILE A 10 4.79 3.73 -3.92
CA ILE A 10 3.86 3.75 -2.78
C ILE A 10 3.39 5.17 -2.46
N SER A 11 4.30 6.15 -2.45
CA SER A 11 3.94 7.55 -2.24
C SER A 11 2.99 8.08 -3.31
N LEU A 12 3.19 7.70 -4.57
CA LEU A 12 2.28 8.07 -5.66
C LEU A 12 0.90 7.47 -5.45
N LEU A 13 0.80 6.17 -5.14
CA LEU A 13 -0.48 5.51 -4.85
C LEU A 13 -1.21 6.16 -3.67
N LEU A 14 -0.49 6.53 -2.61
CA LEU A 14 -1.08 7.25 -1.48
C LEU A 14 -1.60 8.63 -1.86
N GLU A 15 -0.88 9.36 -2.70
CA GLU A 15 -1.33 10.65 -3.24
C GLU A 15 -2.56 10.47 -4.13
N GLU A 16 -2.58 9.46 -4.99
CA GLU A 16 -3.75 9.16 -5.83
C GLU A 16 -4.97 8.79 -4.98
N MET A 17 -4.79 8.01 -3.91
CA MET A 17 -5.88 7.64 -3.00
C MET A 17 -6.53 8.86 -2.35
N VAL A 18 -5.75 9.92 -2.10
CA VAL A 18 -6.25 11.19 -1.54
C VAL A 18 -6.94 12.04 -2.61
N ASN A 19 -6.40 12.07 -3.83
CA ASN A 19 -6.93 12.89 -4.93
C ASN A 19 -8.15 12.25 -5.62
N GLN A 20 -8.24 10.92 -5.62
CA GLN A 20 -9.27 10.13 -6.30
C GLN A 20 -9.95 9.18 -5.29
N PRO A 21 -10.78 9.71 -4.37
CA PRO A 21 -11.45 8.89 -3.36
C PRO A 21 -12.46 7.90 -3.95
N GLU A 22 -12.95 8.14 -5.17
CA GLU A 22 -13.81 7.20 -5.90
C GLU A 22 -13.09 5.90 -6.26
N ASP A 23 -11.78 5.98 -6.52
CA ASP A 23 -10.91 4.85 -6.84
C ASP A 23 -10.17 4.30 -5.62
N GLN A 24 -10.52 4.77 -4.40
CA GLN A 24 -9.82 4.41 -3.17
C GLN A 24 -9.66 2.90 -3.02
N HIS A 25 -10.70 2.10 -3.29
CA HIS A 25 -10.63 0.65 -3.17
C HIS A 25 -9.65 0.00 -4.17
N GLU A 26 -9.63 0.45 -5.43
CA GLU A 26 -8.68 -0.06 -6.43
C GLU A 26 -7.25 0.32 -6.07
N ILE A 27 -7.04 1.55 -5.60
CA ILE A 27 -5.73 2.06 -5.19
C ILE A 27 -5.22 1.34 -3.93
N GLN A 28 -6.11 1.07 -2.96
CA GLN A 28 -5.77 0.26 -1.79
C GLN A 28 -5.30 -1.14 -2.18
N GLU A 29 -5.96 -1.78 -3.17
CA GLU A 29 -5.55 -3.12 -3.61
C GLU A 29 -4.19 -3.10 -4.30
N GLN A 30 -3.96 -2.15 -5.21
CA GLN A 30 -2.65 -1.94 -5.84
C GLN A 30 -1.55 -1.72 -4.80
N LEU A 31 -1.84 -0.98 -3.73
CA LEU A 31 -0.92 -0.72 -2.64
C LEU A 31 -0.60 -2.00 -1.84
N ARG A 32 -1.59 -2.86 -1.56
CA ARG A 32 -1.37 -4.17 -0.93
C ARG A 32 -0.51 -5.08 -1.80
N GLU A 33 -0.79 -5.14 -3.11
CA GLU A 33 0.01 -5.93 -4.05
C GLU A 33 1.46 -5.46 -4.07
N LYS A 34 1.69 -4.14 -4.05
CA LYS A 34 3.02 -3.56 -4.02
C LYS A 34 3.82 -3.93 -2.78
N LEU A 35 3.17 -3.92 -1.62
CA LEU A 35 3.76 -4.32 -0.34
C LEU A 35 4.10 -5.82 -0.33
N ARG A 36 3.22 -6.67 -0.88
CA ARG A 36 3.46 -8.12 -1.04
C ARG A 36 4.62 -8.40 -1.98
N GLU A 37 4.71 -7.69 -3.10
CA GLU A 37 5.82 -7.78 -4.05
C GLU A 37 7.15 -7.45 -3.36
N MET A 38 7.20 -6.35 -2.61
CA MET A 38 8.39 -5.93 -1.89
C MET A 38 8.83 -6.98 -0.84
N ARG A 39 7.88 -7.60 -0.14
CA ARG A 39 8.12 -8.69 0.81
C ARG A 39 8.62 -9.95 0.11
N ALA A 40 8.03 -10.31 -1.03
CA ALA A 40 8.42 -11.48 -1.83
C ALA A 40 9.85 -11.36 -2.37
N MET A 41 10.31 -10.13 -2.66
CA MET A 41 11.70 -9.84 -3.03
C MET A 41 12.68 -9.88 -1.86
N GLY A 42 12.22 -10.15 -0.63
CA GLY A 42 13.07 -10.20 0.56
C GLY A 42 13.60 -8.83 0.99
N LEU A 43 13.00 -7.74 0.52
CA LEU A 43 13.40 -6.39 0.90
C LEU A 43 12.90 -6.10 2.33
N PRO A 44 13.72 -5.45 3.18
CA PRO A 44 13.28 -5.08 4.52
C PRO A 44 12.17 -4.03 4.43
N LEU A 45 10.95 -4.42 4.83
CA LEU A 45 9.84 -3.49 4.96
C LEU A 45 10.08 -2.59 6.19
N PRO A 46 10.14 -1.25 6.03
CA PRO A 46 10.17 -0.33 7.14
C PRO A 46 8.87 -0.41 7.96
N ALA A 47 8.96 -0.10 9.26
CA ALA A 47 7.85 -0.21 10.19
C ALA A 47 6.61 0.58 9.74
N ASP A 48 6.79 1.76 9.17
CA ASP A 48 5.70 2.58 8.64
C ASP A 48 4.89 1.86 7.54
N LEU A 49 5.56 1.11 6.67
CA LEU A 49 4.88 0.35 5.60
C LEU A 49 4.20 -0.92 6.12
N VAL A 50 4.73 -1.51 7.19
CA VAL A 50 4.06 -2.64 7.89
C VAL A 50 2.80 -2.15 8.61
N GLU A 51 2.84 -0.96 9.21
CA GLU A 51 1.66 -0.36 9.82
C GLU A 51 0.61 0.02 8.78
N LEU A 52 1.05 0.59 7.65
CA LEU A 52 0.18 0.87 6.51
C LEU A 52 -0.52 -0.40 5.99
N GLU A 53 0.22 -1.50 5.79
CA GLU A 53 -0.35 -2.79 5.37
C GLU A 53 -1.46 -3.26 6.31
N LYS A 54 -1.22 -3.18 7.62
CA LYS A 54 -2.22 -3.55 8.64
C LYS A 54 -3.46 -2.67 8.58
N ARG A 55 -3.29 -1.35 8.43
CA ARG A 55 -4.42 -0.42 8.33
C ARG A 55 -5.27 -0.68 7.10
N LEU A 56 -4.63 -0.96 5.97
CA LEU A 56 -5.32 -1.32 4.73
C LEU A 56 -6.10 -2.63 4.86
N ASP A 57 -5.57 -3.59 5.60
CA ASP A 57 -6.25 -4.87 5.88
C ASP A 57 -7.48 -4.65 6.78
N ASP A 58 -7.35 -3.86 7.85
CA ASP A 58 -8.43 -3.53 8.78
C ASP A 58 -9.58 -2.75 8.11
N ASP A 59 -9.25 -1.77 7.25
CA ASP A 59 -10.22 -0.97 6.48
C ASP A 59 -11.06 -1.84 5.53
N PHE A 60 -10.46 -2.88 4.96
CA PHE A 60 -11.17 -3.86 4.13
C PHE A 60 -12.17 -4.70 4.93
N TYR A 61 -11.77 -5.17 6.11
CA TYR A 61 -12.66 -5.92 6.99
C TYR A 61 -13.80 -5.05 7.54
N ALA A 62 -13.54 -3.75 7.77
CA ALA A 62 -14.55 -2.80 8.21
C ALA A 62 -15.56 -2.41 7.10
N ALA A 63 -15.13 -2.34 5.84
CA ALA A 63 -16.00 -2.04 4.70
C ALA A 63 -16.87 -3.24 4.24
N GLY A 64 -16.60 -4.45 4.76
CA GLY A 64 -17.25 -5.70 4.36
C GLY A 64 -18.41 -6.20 5.24
N THR A 65 -18.88 -5.43 6.23
CA THR A 65 -19.99 -5.78 7.15
C THR A 65 -21.15 -4.81 7.07
#